data_AF-A0A7V3MK60-F1
#
_entry.id   AF-A0A7V3MK60-F1
#
_cell.length_a   1.000
_cell.length_b   1.000
_cell.length_c   1.000
_cell.angle_alpha   90.00
_cell.angle_beta   90.00
_cell.angle_gamma   90.00
#
_symmetry.space_group_name_H-M   'P 1'
#
loop_
_entity.id
_entity.type
_entity.pdbx_description
1 polymer ?
#
loop_
_entity_poly.entity_id
_entity_poly.type
_entity_poly.pdbx_seq_one_letter_code
_entity_poly.pdbx_strand_id
1 'polypeptide(L)'
;MRMNYIDVIVLVGYFVGMLALGAYQARKIAGTGDFFAGGRKFNKFLMMMHALGTGTHADDPVAVVGASYKNGLSGIWYTFVYLFVTPFYWIIAPLFRRSRFLTTADFFEARFGSKLGTLYAVWGILIFAVNIGMLLKGTEMVVTAVTGG
;
A
#
# COMPACT_ATOMS: atom_id res chain seq x y z
N MET A 1 -11.01 14.05 22.29
CA MET A 1 -11.94 15.12 21.85
C MET A 1 -13.32 14.50 21.69
N ARG A 2 -14.43 15.19 22.00
CA ARG A 2 -15.77 14.63 21.73
C ARG A 2 -16.02 14.64 20.22
N MET A 3 -16.22 13.47 19.62
CA MET A 3 -16.63 13.36 18.22
C MET A 3 -17.95 14.09 18.00
N ASN A 4 -17.95 15.05 17.08
CA ASN A 4 -19.14 15.81 16.72
C ASN A 4 -20.00 14.95 15.77
N TYR A 5 -21.30 15.19 15.73
CA TYR A 5 -22.23 14.52 14.80
C TYR A 5 -21.79 14.68 13.33
N ILE A 6 -21.13 15.79 13.00
CA ILE A 6 -20.54 16.04 11.68
C ILE A 6 -19.42 15.02 11.37
N ASP A 7 -18.55 14.71 12.33
CA ASP A 7 -17.44 13.76 12.13
C ASP A 7 -17.96 12.36 11.81
N VAL A 8 -19.05 11.95 12.50
CA VAL A 8 -19.70 10.66 12.28
C VAL A 8 -20.33 10.58 10.89
N ILE A 9 -21.01 11.63 10.43
CA ILE A 9 -21.59 11.67 9.08
C ILE A 9 -20.51 11.54 8.02
N VAL A 10 -19.40 12.27 8.16
CA VAL A 10 -18.28 12.22 7.20
C VAL A 10 -17.66 10.82 7.17
N LEU A 11 -17.47 10.21 8.34
CA LEU A 11 -16.93 8.85 8.46
C LEU A 11 -17.83 7.81 7.78
N VAL A 12 -19.14 7.85 8.07
CA VAL A 12 -20.12 6.93 7.47
C VAL A 12 -20.20 7.16 5.96
N GLY A 13 -20.24 8.41 5.51
CA GLY A 13 -20.25 8.76 4.08
C GLY A 13 -19.01 8.24 3.35
N TYR A 14 -17.83 8.34 3.97
CA TYR A 14 -16.59 7.79 3.43
C TYR A 14 -16.65 6.27 3.28
N PHE A 15 -17.08 5.54 4.30
CA PHE A 15 -17.19 4.07 4.24
C PHE A 15 -18.21 3.61 3.19
N VAL A 16 -19.38 4.26 3.12
CA VAL A 16 -20.40 3.95 2.12
C VAL A 16 -19.87 4.23 0.70
N GLY A 17 -19.19 5.37 0.50
CA GLY A 17 -18.57 5.70 -0.78
C GLY A 17 -17.53 4.67 -1.23
N MET A 18 -16.66 4.24 -0.31
CA MET A 18 -15.65 3.20 -0.54
C MET A 18 -16.29 1.86 -0.91
N LEU A 19 -17.33 1.43 -0.17
CA LEU A 19 -18.06 0.19 -0.46
C LEU A 19 -18.79 0.25 -1.81
N ALA A 20 -19.42 1.38 -2.13
CA ALA A 20 -20.11 1.57 -3.40
C ALA A 20 -19.14 1.51 -4.59
N LEU A 21 -17.98 2.17 -4.48
CA LEU A 21 -16.92 2.10 -5.50
C LEU A 21 -16.38 0.68 -5.66
N GLY A 22 -16.13 -0.03 -4.55
CA GLY A 22 -15.71 -1.42 -4.56
C GLY A 22 -16.71 -2.34 -5.25
N ALA A 23 -18.00 -2.22 -4.90
CA ALA A 23 -19.08 -3.00 -5.49
C ALA A 23 -19.27 -2.69 -6.99
N TYR A 24 -19.16 -1.42 -7.38
CA TYR A 24 -19.22 -1.00 -8.78
C TYR A 24 -18.08 -1.61 -9.61
N GLN A 25 -16.86 -1.58 -9.08
CA GLN A 25 -15.70 -2.15 -9.76
C GLN A 25 -15.74 -3.68 -9.78
N ALA A 26 -16.23 -4.32 -8.72
CA ALA A 26 -16.39 -5.78 -8.66
C ALA A 26 -17.25 -6.33 -9.82
N ARG A 27 -18.28 -5.59 -10.24
CA ARG A 27 -19.13 -5.95 -11.39
C ARG A 27 -18.40 -5.92 -12.73
N LYS A 28 -17.25 -5.24 -12.83
CA LYS A 28 -16.46 -5.13 -14.07
C LYS A 28 -15.33 -6.16 -14.16
N ILE A 29 -15.08 -6.92 -13.10
CA ILE A 29 -13.99 -7.90 -13.05
C ILE A 29 -14.52 -9.23 -13.59
N ALA A 30 -14.04 -9.63 -14.77
CA ALA A 30 -14.45 -10.88 -15.41
C ALA A 30 -13.40 -12.01 -15.29
N GLY A 31 -12.15 -11.69 -14.92
CA GLY A 31 -11.09 -12.70 -14.81
C GLY A 31 -9.86 -12.26 -14.02
N THR A 32 -8.94 -13.20 -13.82
CA THR A 32 -7.74 -13.06 -12.97
C THR A 32 -6.81 -11.93 -13.41
N GLY A 33 -6.63 -11.73 -14.72
CA GLY A 33 -5.84 -10.62 -15.26
C GLY A 33 -6.49 -9.25 -15.05
N ASP A 34 -7.82 -9.19 -15.00
CA ASP A 34 -8.55 -7.97 -14.69
C ASP A 34 -8.51 -7.66 -13.20
N PHE A 35 -8.49 -8.69 -12.35
CA PHE A 35 -8.35 -8.54 -10.90
C PHE A 35 -6.95 -8.04 -10.49
N PHE A 36 -5.88 -8.69 -10.97
CA PHE A 36 -4.51 -8.36 -10.55
C PHE A 36 -3.86 -7.23 -11.33
N ALA A 37 -4.15 -7.10 -12.63
CA ALA A 37 -3.50 -6.11 -13.50
C ALA A 37 -4.47 -5.04 -14.03
N GLY A 38 -5.74 -5.05 -13.62
CA GLY A 38 -6.75 -4.10 -14.09
C GLY A 38 -6.98 -4.16 -15.60
N GLY A 39 -6.74 -5.32 -16.21
CA GLY A 39 -6.79 -5.51 -17.66
C GLY A 39 -5.75 -4.69 -18.42
N ARG A 40 -4.77 -4.09 -17.71
CA ARG A 40 -3.75 -3.16 -18.25
C ARG A 40 -4.36 -1.93 -18.94
N LYS A 41 -5.59 -1.55 -18.59
CA LYS A 41 -6.34 -0.43 -19.19
C LYS A 41 -6.20 0.89 -18.39
N PHE A 42 -5.52 0.87 -17.25
CA PHE A 42 -5.38 2.06 -16.41
C PHE A 42 -4.52 3.14 -17.06
N ASN A 43 -4.99 4.38 -17.01
CA ASN A 43 -4.25 5.54 -17.49
C ASN A 43 -3.01 5.78 -16.62
N LYS A 44 -1.98 6.40 -17.20
CA LYS A 44 -0.72 6.76 -16.52
C LYS A 44 -0.95 7.58 -15.25
N PHE A 45 -1.93 8.48 -15.26
CA PHE A 45 -2.29 9.29 -14.09
C PHE A 45 -2.78 8.42 -12.92
N LEU A 46 -3.69 7.48 -13.20
CA LEU A 46 -4.20 6.58 -12.17
C LEU A 46 -3.10 5.67 -11.62
N MET A 47 -2.19 5.19 -12.48
CA MET A 47 -1.03 4.42 -12.03
C MET A 47 -0.08 5.23 -11.16
N MET A 48 0.11 6.53 -11.44
CA MET A 48 0.91 7.43 -10.61
C MET A 48 0.27 7.65 -9.23
N MET A 49 -1.04 7.92 -9.20
CA MET A 49 -1.79 8.06 -7.94
C MET A 49 -1.80 6.77 -7.14
N HIS A 50 -1.95 5.62 -7.80
CA HIS A 50 -1.85 4.32 -7.16
C HIS A 50 -0.45 4.11 -6.56
N ALA A 51 0.62 4.38 -7.32
CA ALA A 51 1.99 4.24 -6.81
C ALA A 51 2.25 5.14 -5.60
N LEU A 52 1.74 6.37 -5.61
CA LEU A 52 1.81 7.30 -4.49
C LEU A 52 0.99 6.78 -3.29
N GLY A 53 -0.23 6.32 -3.52
CA GLY A 53 -1.11 5.78 -2.48
C GLY A 53 -0.56 4.51 -1.84
N THR A 54 0.06 3.61 -2.61
CA THR A 54 0.76 2.44 -2.08
C THR A 54 2.09 2.79 -1.42
N GLY A 55 2.67 3.94 -1.74
CA GLY A 55 3.92 4.40 -1.14
C GLY A 55 3.74 5.18 0.15
N THR A 56 2.51 5.60 0.47
CA THR A 56 2.18 6.41 1.66
C THR A 56 1.26 5.61 2.56
N HIS A 57 1.82 4.96 3.58
CA HIS A 57 1.04 4.19 4.52
C HIS A 57 0.64 5.05 5.73
N ALA A 58 -0.41 4.65 6.44
CA ALA A 58 -0.92 5.39 7.60
C ALA A 58 0.04 5.38 8.80
N ASP A 59 0.97 4.42 8.85
CA ASP A 59 2.01 4.29 9.87
C ASP A 59 3.25 5.16 9.61
N ASP A 60 3.54 5.54 8.37
CA ASP A 60 4.70 6.38 8.03
C ASP A 60 4.69 7.74 8.77
N PRO A 61 3.57 8.52 8.79
CA PRO A 61 3.53 9.77 9.53
C PRO A 61 3.72 9.56 11.03
N VAL A 62 3.15 8.49 11.59
CA VAL A 62 3.25 8.20 13.03
C VAL A 62 4.70 7.88 13.41
N ALA A 63 5.38 7.09 12.58
CA ALA A 63 6.78 6.75 12.76
C ALA A 63 7.70 7.99 12.67
N VAL A 64 7.46 8.86 11.69
CA VAL A 64 8.29 10.07 11.45
C VAL A 64 8.06 11.12 12.54
N VAL A 65 6.81 11.33 12.96
CA VAL A 65 6.49 12.22 14.08
C VAL A 65 7.10 11.68 15.37
N GLY A 66 6.99 10.38 15.64
CA GLY A 66 7.62 9.74 16.80
C GLY A 66 9.15 9.84 16.79
N ALA A 67 9.79 9.66 15.64
CA ALA A 67 11.23 9.82 15.48
C ALA A 67 11.67 11.28 15.65
N SER A 68 10.90 12.22 15.10
CA SER A 68 11.19 13.65 15.19
C SER A 68 10.99 14.20 16.61
N TYR A 69 10.03 13.65 17.35
CA TYR A 69 9.82 13.99 18.76
C TYR A 69 11.04 13.58 19.62
N LYS A 70 11.67 12.43 19.32
CA LYS A 70 12.83 11.93 20.08
C LYS A 70 14.15 12.56 19.63
N ASN A 71 14.37 12.69 18.33
CA ASN A 71 15.67 13.06 17.74
C ASN A 71 15.68 14.46 17.10
N GLY A 72 14.62 15.25 17.27
CA GLY A 72 14.44 16.56 16.64
C GLY A 72 14.28 16.46 15.12
N LEU A 73 14.68 17.49 14.39
CA LEU A 73 14.52 17.58 12.93
C LEU A 73 15.19 16.41 12.16
N SER A 74 16.17 15.73 12.78
CA SER A 74 16.82 14.56 12.19
C SER A 74 15.85 13.38 11.94
N GLY A 75 14.68 13.36 12.59
CA GLY A 75 13.63 12.37 12.34
C GLY A 75 13.10 12.35 10.90
N ILE A 76 13.25 13.43 10.12
CA ILE A 76 12.82 13.49 8.72
C ILE A 76 13.55 12.47 7.83
N TRP A 77 14.75 12.03 8.24
CA TRP A 77 15.51 11.02 7.52
C TRP A 77 14.82 9.64 7.45
N TYR A 78 13.86 9.37 8.35
CA TYR A 78 13.03 8.17 8.27
C TYR A 78 12.17 8.13 7.00
N THR A 79 11.72 9.28 6.50
CA THR A 79 11.04 9.37 5.20
C THR A 79 12.03 9.49 4.06
N PHE A 80 13.08 10.30 4.23
CA PHE A 80 14.02 10.59 3.13
C PHE A 80 14.89 9.41 2.74
N VAL A 81 14.93 8.31 3.51
CA VAL A 81 15.54 7.06 3.07
C VAL A 81 14.97 6.57 1.73
N TYR A 82 13.67 6.79 1.49
CA TYR A 82 13.02 6.42 0.23
C TYR A 82 13.54 7.25 -0.97
N LEU A 83 14.12 8.44 -0.73
CA LEU A 83 14.73 9.24 -1.80
C LEU A 83 15.85 8.46 -2.51
N PHE A 84 16.61 7.66 -1.77
CA PHE A 84 17.67 6.83 -2.35
C PHE A 84 17.14 5.57 -3.03
N VAL A 85 15.96 5.07 -2.65
CA VAL A 85 15.34 3.88 -3.25
C VAL A 85 14.59 4.22 -4.54
N THR A 86 14.04 5.42 -4.65
CA THR A 86 13.22 5.85 -5.82
C THR A 86 13.90 5.69 -7.19
N PRO A 87 15.21 5.98 -7.38
CA PRO A 87 15.88 5.77 -8.67
C PRO A 87 15.91 4.29 -9.08
N PHE A 88 16.03 3.37 -8.11
CA PHE A 88 15.98 1.94 -8.38
C PHE A 88 14.60 1.51 -8.85
N TYR A 89 13.52 2.07 -8.28
CA TYR A 89 12.17 1.80 -8.77
C TYR A 89 11.98 2.23 -10.23
N TRP A 90 12.59 3.32 -10.67
CA TRP A 90 12.51 3.76 -12.07
C TRP A 90 13.24 2.83 -13.04
N ILE A 91 14.31 2.16 -12.60
CA ILE A 91 15.05 1.17 -13.40
C ILE A 91 14.31 -0.18 -13.41
N ILE A 92 13.76 -0.57 -12.26
CA ILE A 92 13.10 -1.86 -12.07
C ILE A 92 11.70 -1.88 -12.71
N ALA A 93 10.96 -0.77 -12.65
CA ALA A 93 9.63 -0.64 -13.23
C ALA A 93 9.53 -1.02 -14.73
N PRO A 94 10.39 -0.53 -15.65
CA PRO A 94 10.34 -0.90 -17.05
C PRO A 94 10.70 -2.38 -17.28
N LEU A 95 11.57 -2.96 -16.45
CA LEU A 95 11.92 -4.39 -16.52
C LEU A 95 10.69 -5.26 -16.21
N PHE A 96 10.03 -5.04 -15.08
CA PHE A 96 8.81 -5.80 -14.73
C PHE A 96 7.67 -5.54 -15.70
N ARG A 97 7.54 -4.32 -16.23
CA ARG A 97 6.52 -4.00 -17.24
C ARG A 97 6.71 -4.77 -18.55
N ARG A 98 7.96 -5.10 -18.93
CA ARG A 98 8.30 -5.90 -20.13
C ARG A 98 8.08 -7.39 -19.92
N SER A 99 8.36 -7.91 -18.72
CA SER A 99 8.29 -9.35 -18.44
C SER A 99 6.87 -9.94 -18.40
N ARG A 100 5.82 -9.10 -18.32
CA ARG A 100 4.39 -9.48 -18.36
C ARG A 100 3.93 -10.54 -17.32
N PHE A 101 4.75 -10.88 -16.33
CA PHE A 101 4.36 -11.71 -15.19
C PHE A 101 3.24 -11.03 -14.37
N LEU A 102 2.31 -11.84 -13.84
CA LEU A 102 1.23 -11.34 -12.99
C LEU A 102 1.71 -11.15 -11.55
N THR A 103 2.55 -12.07 -11.06
CA THR A 103 3.17 -11.95 -9.73
C THR A 103 4.69 -11.88 -9.84
N THR A 104 5.32 -11.28 -8.83
CA THR A 104 6.78 -11.32 -8.68
C THR A 104 7.29 -12.74 -8.40
N ALA A 105 6.47 -13.60 -7.78
CA ALA A 105 6.81 -15.01 -7.58
C ALA A 105 6.91 -15.77 -8.91
N ASP A 106 6.04 -15.49 -9.88
CA ASP A 106 6.10 -16.11 -11.23
C ASP A 106 7.43 -15.80 -11.92
N PHE A 107 7.96 -14.59 -11.73
CA PHE A 107 9.27 -14.20 -12.25
C PHE A 107 10.39 -15.05 -11.62
N PHE A 108 10.37 -15.24 -10.30
CA PHE A 108 11.34 -16.07 -9.60
C PHE A 108 11.22 -17.55 -9.99
N GLU A 109 10.01 -18.05 -10.17
CA GLU A 109 9.75 -19.40 -10.66
C GLU A 109 10.31 -19.60 -12.07
N ALA A 110 10.03 -18.69 -13.00
CA ALA A 110 10.52 -18.77 -14.38
C ALA A 110 12.06 -18.70 -14.46
N ARG A 111 12.71 -17.95 -13.56
CA ARG A 111 14.16 -17.72 -13.61
C ARG A 111 14.98 -18.75 -12.82
N PHE A 112 14.45 -19.26 -11.71
CA PHE A 112 15.18 -20.06 -10.72
C PHE A 112 14.49 -21.39 -10.36
N GLY A 113 13.32 -21.67 -10.96
CA GLY A 113 12.55 -22.89 -10.74
C GLY A 113 11.53 -22.79 -9.62
N SER A 114 10.62 -23.77 -9.61
CA SER A 114 9.42 -23.77 -8.76
C SER A 114 9.70 -23.67 -7.26
N LYS A 115 10.76 -24.31 -6.76
CA LYS A 115 11.13 -24.26 -5.33
C LYS A 115 11.41 -22.83 -4.83
N LEU A 116 12.11 -22.02 -5.62
CA LEU A 116 12.43 -20.63 -5.26
C LEU A 116 11.21 -19.71 -5.46
N GLY A 117 10.39 -19.98 -6.46
CA GLY A 117 9.09 -19.29 -6.64
C GLY A 117 8.17 -19.47 -5.44
N THR A 118 7.97 -20.71 -4.97
CA THR A 118 7.13 -20.99 -3.80
C THR A 118 7.69 -20.37 -2.54
N LEU A 119 9.01 -20.44 -2.31
CA LEU A 119 9.65 -19.79 -1.15
C LEU A 119 9.40 -18.28 -1.16
N TYR A 120 9.56 -17.64 -2.32
CA TYR A 120 9.32 -16.21 -2.45
C TYR A 120 7.85 -15.84 -2.22
N ALA A 121 6.91 -16.67 -2.70
CA ALA A 121 5.49 -16.47 -2.45
C ALA A 121 5.13 -16.55 -0.96
N VAL A 122 5.63 -17.58 -0.25
CA VAL A 122 5.44 -17.73 1.20
C VAL A 122 6.04 -16.55 1.96
N TRP A 123 7.27 -16.15 1.60
CA TRP A 123 7.93 -15.00 2.20
C TRP A 123 7.14 -13.71 1.98
N GLY A 124 6.62 -13.49 0.76
CA GLY A 124 5.77 -12.35 0.45
C GLY A 124 4.52 -12.31 1.32
N ILE A 125 3.83 -13.45 1.51
CA ILE A 125 2.65 -13.56 2.37
C ILE A 125 2.99 -13.17 3.81
N LEU A 126 4.12 -13.65 4.35
CA LEU A 126 4.55 -13.31 5.71
C LEU A 126 4.84 -11.83 5.87
N ILE A 127 5.57 -11.22 4.92
CA ILE A 127 5.84 -9.78 4.92
C ILE A 127 4.54 -8.99 4.85
N PHE A 128 3.61 -9.36 3.98
CA PHE A 128 2.32 -8.66 3.87
C PHE A 128 1.50 -8.78 5.15
N ALA A 129 1.49 -9.95 5.80
CA ALA A 129 0.82 -10.13 7.08
C ALA A 129 1.37 -9.19 8.16
N VAL A 130 2.71 -9.07 8.25
CA VAL A 130 3.37 -8.15 9.20
C VAL A 130 3.08 -6.69 8.85
N ASN A 131 3.14 -6.31 7.57
CA ASN A 131 2.87 -4.93 7.14
C ASN A 131 1.42 -4.52 7.42
N ILE A 132 0.45 -5.40 7.13
CA ILE A 132 -0.97 -5.16 7.47
C ILE A 132 -1.12 -4.96 8.98
N GLY A 133 -0.43 -5.77 9.79
CA GLY A 133 -0.41 -5.61 11.25
C GLY A 133 0.18 -4.27 11.71
N MET A 134 1.28 -3.83 11.12
CA MET A 134 1.87 -2.51 11.42
C MET A 134 0.95 -1.36 11.02
N LEU A 135 0.30 -1.45 9.86
CA LEU A 135 -0.65 -0.46 9.37
C LEU A 135 -1.88 -0.36 10.27
N LEU A 136 -2.43 -1.50 10.72
CA LEU A 136 -3.54 -1.54 11.68
C LEU A 136 -3.14 -0.87 13.00
N LYS A 137 -1.97 -1.18 13.53
CA LYS A 137 -1.44 -0.57 14.76
C LYS A 137 -1.20 0.94 14.59
N GLY A 138 -0.67 1.36 13.46
CA GLY A 138 -0.48 2.78 13.11
C GLY A 138 -1.81 3.53 13.13
N THR A 139 -2.82 2.94 12.49
CA THR A 139 -4.18 3.50 12.42
C THR A 139 -4.83 3.55 13.82
N GLU A 140 -4.70 2.49 14.62
CA GLU A 140 -5.19 2.44 16.00
C GLU A 140 -4.61 3.58 16.84
N MET A 141 -3.29 3.80 16.79
CA MET A 141 -2.65 4.88 17.55
C MET A 141 -3.23 6.26 17.20
N VAL A 142 -3.53 6.51 15.92
CA VAL A 142 -4.15 7.75 15.48
C VAL A 142 -5.59 7.85 15.98
N VAL A 143 -6.38 6.78 15.84
CA VAL A 143 -7.78 6.77 16.29
C VAL A 143 -7.87 6.98 17.81
N THR A 144 -7.07 6.26 18.59
CA THR A 144 -7.02 6.38 20.05
C THR A 144 -6.59 7.78 20.49
N ALA A 145 -5.60 8.38 19.81
CA ALA A 145 -5.16 9.74 20.12
C ALA A 145 -6.27 10.79 19.90
N VAL A 146 -7.12 10.60 18.88
CA VAL A 146 -8.22 11.54 18.56
C VAL A 146 -9.44 11.32 19.46
N THR A 147 -9.81 10.05 19.68
CA THR A 147 -11.00 9.65 20.43
C THR A 147 -10.81 9.71 21.96
N GLY A 148 -9.58 9.54 22.44
CA GLY A 148 -9.24 9.57 23.87
C GLY A 148 -9.28 8.20 24.56
N GLY A 149 -9.40 7.11 23.80
CA GLY A 149 -9.55 5.74 24.30
C GLY A 149 -10.98 5.24 24.21
#